data_AF-A0A286HF67-F1
#
_entry.id   AF-A0A286HF67-F1
#
_cell.length_a   1.000
_cell.length_b   1.000
_cell.length_c   1.000
_cell.angle_alpha   90.00
_cell.angle_beta   90.00
_cell.angle_gamma   90.00
#
_symmetry.space_group_name_H-M   'P 1'
#
loop_
_entity.id
_entity.type
_entity.pdbx_description
1 polymer ?
#
loop_
_entity_poly.entity_id
_entity_poly.type
_entity_poly.pdbx_seq_one_letter_code
_entity_poly.pdbx_strand_id
1 'polypeptide(L)' 'MSESSDPIANLAFAELLISCQVDGCPNVFKKSLEQPANDPVEEWSVAMALSARDEGWGVDSKGLVLCPMHAKALRASIPK' A
#
# COMPACT_ATOMS: atom_id res chain seq x y z
N MET A 1 -13.44 -21.21 -24.01
CA MET A 1 -13.73 -20.98 -22.59
C MET A 1 -12.52 -20.27 -22.03
N SER A 2 -12.63 -19.00 -21.66
CA SER A 2 -11.51 -18.20 -21.18
C SER A 2 -11.05 -18.70 -19.80
N GLU A 3 -9.75 -19.00 -19.66
CA GLU A 3 -9.10 -19.46 -18.43
C GLU A 3 -8.99 -18.37 -17.36
N SER A 4 -10.09 -17.76 -16.90
CA SER A 4 -10.00 -16.68 -15.91
C SER A 4 -11.08 -16.68 -14.82
N SER A 5 -11.17 -17.76 -14.06
CA SER A 5 -11.80 -17.68 -12.74
C SER A 5 -11.13 -18.58 -11.71
N ASP A 6 -9.80 -18.72 -11.76
CA ASP A 6 -9.06 -19.28 -10.63
C ASP A 6 -9.11 -18.24 -9.49
N PRO A 7 -9.82 -18.52 -8.37
CA PRO A 7 -9.91 -17.59 -7.25
C PRO A 7 -8.53 -17.26 -6.66
N ILE A 8 -7.57 -18.19 -6.72
CA ILE A 8 -6.19 -17.97 -6.27
C ILE A 8 -5.50 -16.97 -7.19
N ALA A 9 -5.65 -17.11 -8.51
CA ALA A 9 -5.10 -16.16 -9.48
C ALA A 9 -5.73 -14.76 -9.33
N ASN A 10 -7.04 -14.70 -9.04
CA ASN A 10 -7.73 -13.43 -8.78
C ASN A 10 -7.25 -12.77 -7.47
N LEU A 11 -7.03 -13.55 -6.41
CA LEU A 11 -6.47 -13.05 -5.14
C LEU A 11 -5.01 -12.59 -5.31
N ALA A 12 -4.21 -13.33 -6.09
CA ALA A 12 -2.84 -12.94 -6.41
C ALA A 12 -2.80 -11.65 -7.26
N PHE A 13 -3.69 -11.52 -8.24
CA PHE A 13 -3.80 -10.31 -9.08
C PHE A 13 -4.31 -9.08 -8.29
N ALA A 14 -5.16 -9.29 -7.29
CA ALA A 14 -5.67 -8.22 -6.43
C ALA A 14 -4.61 -7.63 -5.48
N GLU A 15 -3.40 -8.20 -5.45
CA GLU A 15 -2.17 -7.71 -4.79
C GLU A 15 -2.44 -6.71 -3.66
N LEU A 16 -2.95 -7.22 -2.55
CA LEU A 16 -3.33 -6.44 -1.37
C LEU A 16 -2.07 -6.15 -0.54
N LEU A 17 -1.16 -5.38 -1.13
CA LEU A 17 0.14 -4.99 -0.60
C LEU A 17 0.27 -3.46 -0.61
N ILE A 18 0.84 -2.89 0.45
CA ILE A 18 1.17 -1.47 0.48
C ILE A 18 2.66 -1.30 0.19
N SER A 19 2.99 -0.62 -0.92
CA SER A 19 4.37 -0.34 -1.35
C SER A 19 4.57 1.12 -1.72
N CYS A 20 5.81 1.59 -1.65
CA CYS A 20 6.17 2.95 -2.06
C CYS A 20 6.14 3.06 -3.58
N GLN A 21 5.44 4.06 -4.12
CA GLN A 21 5.28 4.29 -5.55
C GLN A 21 6.26 5.34 -6.11
N VAL A 22 7.33 5.64 -5.38
CA VAL A 22 8.49 6.38 -5.90
C VAL A 22 9.34 5.42 -6.71
N ASP A 23 9.68 5.82 -7.93
CA ASP A 23 10.46 4.99 -8.87
C ASP A 23 11.75 4.44 -8.22
N GLY A 24 11.96 3.13 -8.39
CA GLY A 24 13.09 2.41 -7.80
C GLY A 24 13.07 2.22 -6.28
N CYS A 25 12.05 2.66 -5.55
CA CYS A 25 11.98 2.48 -4.09
C CYS A 25 11.50 1.07 -3.72
N PRO A 26 12.31 0.23 -3.04
CA PRO A 26 11.93 -1.14 -2.72
C PRO A 26 11.11 -1.25 -1.42
N ASN A 27 10.73 -0.13 -0.81
CA ASN A 27 10.10 -0.14 0.50
C ASN A 27 8.66 -0.64 0.40
N VAL A 28 8.40 -1.70 1.17
CA VAL A 28 7.10 -2.33 1.35
C VAL A 28 6.68 -2.20 2.80
N PHE A 29 5.39 -1.99 3.04
CA PHE A 29 4.82 -1.99 4.38
C PHE A 29 4.72 -3.43 4.88
N LYS A 30 5.69 -3.84 5.72
CA LYS A 30 5.83 -5.23 6.19
C LYS A 30 4.56 -5.82 6.77
N LYS A 31 3.75 -5.04 7.51
CA LYS A 31 2.49 -5.54 8.09
C LYS A 31 1.51 -6.05 7.04
N SER A 32 1.44 -5.44 5.86
CA SER A 32 0.58 -5.93 4.76
C SER A 32 1.07 -7.26 4.15
N LEU A 33 2.33 -7.67 4.40
CA LEU A 33 2.83 -9.01 4.08
C LEU A 33 2.53 -10.01 5.20
N GLU A 34 2.70 -9.60 6.46
CA GLU A 34 2.53 -10.44 7.64
C GLU A 34 1.05 -10.73 7.95
N GLN A 35 0.17 -9.80 7.59
CA GLN A 35 -1.27 -9.87 7.77
C GLN A 35 -1.92 -9.82 6.39
N PRO A 36 -1.93 -10.93 5.64
CA PRO A 36 -2.53 -10.98 4.32
C PRO A 36 -4.03 -10.66 4.41
N ALA A 37 -4.57 -10.10 3.34
CA ALA A 37 -5.98 -9.76 3.29
C ALA A 37 -6.88 -10.97 3.45
N ASN A 38 -7.95 -10.78 4.23
CA ASN A 38 -9.01 -11.74 4.43
C ASN A 38 -10.35 -11.08 4.07
N ASP A 39 -11.37 -11.91 3.83
CA ASP A 39 -12.72 -11.41 3.63
C ASP A 39 -13.33 -10.97 4.98
N PRO A 40 -13.96 -9.78 5.07
CA PRO A 40 -14.14 -8.80 3.99
C PRO A 40 -12.89 -7.92 3.76
N VAL A 41 -12.44 -7.87 2.50
CA VAL A 41 -11.21 -7.16 2.08
C VAL A 41 -11.28 -5.66 2.40
N GLU A 42 -12.48 -5.08 2.38
CA GLU A 42 -12.73 -3.68 2.70
C GLU A 42 -12.28 -3.34 4.12
N GLU A 43 -12.65 -4.17 5.11
CA GLU A 43 -12.28 -3.95 6.51
C GLU A 43 -10.78 -4.08 6.73
N TRP A 44 -10.18 -5.10 6.11
CA TRP A 44 -8.74 -5.29 6.10
C TRP A 44 -8.01 -4.08 5.51
N SER A 45 -8.50 -3.57 4.37
CA SER A 45 -7.86 -2.44 3.67
C SER A 45 -7.86 -1.16 4.50
N VAL A 46 -8.96 -0.89 5.22
CA VAL A 46 -9.07 0.24 6.14
C VAL A 46 -8.10 0.07 7.32
N ALA A 47 -8.03 -1.12 7.92
CA ALA A 47 -7.13 -1.40 9.03
C ALA A 47 -5.64 -1.26 8.65
N MET A 48 -5.26 -1.76 7.47
CA MET A 48 -3.89 -1.62 6.97
C MET A 48 -3.55 -0.17 6.62
N ALA A 49 -4.48 0.57 6.01
CA ALA A 49 -4.28 1.99 5.72
C ALA A 49 -4.03 2.79 7.00
N LEU A 50 -4.85 2.61 8.03
CA LEU A 50 -4.65 3.26 9.35
C LEU A 50 -3.28 2.92 9.93
N SER A 51 -2.93 1.62 9.96
CA SER A 51 -1.63 1.17 10.48
C SER A 51 -0.45 1.76 9.72
N ALA A 52 -0.55 1.89 8.39
CA ALA A 52 0.50 2.50 7.59
C ALA A 52 0.65 4.00 7.91
N ARG A 53 -0.47 4.73 8.07
CA ARG A 53 -0.45 6.15 8.46
C ARG A 53 0.24 6.37 9.80
N ASP A 54 -0.05 5.51 10.79
CA ASP A 54 0.55 5.59 12.12
C ASP A 54 2.08 5.36 12.08
N GLU A 55 2.56 4.55 11.14
CA GLU A 55 3.99 4.34 10.88
C GLU A 55 4.63 5.40 9.98
N GLY A 56 3.88 6.44 9.62
CA GLY A 56 4.38 7.59 8.85
C GLY A 56 4.28 7.42 7.34
N TRP A 57 3.60 6.40 6.83
CA TRP A 57 3.32 6.28 5.39
C TRP A 57 2.41 7.40 4.91
N GLY A 58 2.75 7.96 3.76
CA GLY A 58 2.16 9.16 3.19
C GLY A 58 1.48 8.90 1.85
N VAL A 59 0.81 9.93 1.34
CA VAL A 59 0.50 10.04 -0.09
C VAL A 59 0.99 11.40 -0.57
N ASP A 60 1.36 11.50 -1.85
CA ASP A 60 1.64 12.79 -2.48
C ASP A 60 0.36 13.49 -2.97
N SER A 61 0.50 14.66 -3.61
CA SER A 61 -0.63 15.42 -4.15
C SER A 61 -1.34 14.74 -5.33
N LYS A 62 -0.75 13.69 -5.91
CA LYS A 62 -1.31 12.88 -6.99
C LYS A 62 -1.91 11.56 -6.48
N GLY A 63 -1.86 11.32 -5.16
CA GLY A 63 -2.37 10.11 -4.53
C GLY A 63 -1.40 8.93 -4.53
N LEU A 64 -0.13 9.13 -4.91
CA LEU A 64 0.88 8.07 -4.88
C LEU A 64 1.29 7.75 -3.44
N VAL A 65 1.31 6.47 -3.10
CA VAL A 65 1.72 5.98 -1.78
C VAL A 65 3.22 6.20 -1.57
N LEU A 66 3.58 6.82 -0.44
CA LEU A 66 4.96 7.11 -0.07
C LEU A 66 5.34 6.38 1.21
N CYS A 67 6.52 5.73 1.23
CA CYS A 67 7.10 5.26 2.48
C CYS A 67 7.47 6.43 3.41
N PRO A 68 7.74 6.18 4.72
CA PRO A 68 8.01 7.24 5.68
C PRO A 68 9.18 8.16 5.29
N MET A 69 10.20 7.63 4.62
CA MET A 69 11.33 8.43 4.14
C MET A 69 10.90 9.46 3.08
N HIS A 70 10.18 9.02 2.04
CA HIS A 70 9.74 9.90 0.96
C HIS A 70 8.60 10.82 1.38
N ALA A 71 7.70 10.35 2.26
CA ALA A 71 6.66 11.19 2.85
C ALA A 71 7.27 12.34 3.67
N LYS A 72 8.31 12.06 4.46
CA LYS A 72 9.04 13.08 5.21
C LYS A 72 9.78 14.06 4.29
N ALA A 73 10.45 13.56 3.27
CA ALA A 73 11.17 14.39 2.29
C ALA A 73 10.22 15.37 1.57
N LEU A 74 9.05 14.89 1.15
CA LEU A 74 8.02 15.72 0.53
C LEU A 74 7.50 16.81 1.48
N ARG A 75 7.23 16.48 2.75
CA ARG A 75 6.79 17.49 3.74
C ARG A 75 7.85 18.56 3.98
N ALA A 76 9.12 18.20 3.94
CA ALA A 76 10.22 19.13 4.13
C ALA A 76 10.45 20.07 2.93
N SER A 77 9.95 19.71 1.73
CA SER A 77 10.09 20.54 0.52
C SER A 77 8.96 21.53 0.30
N ILE A 78 7.90 21.51 1.12
CA ILE A 78 6.79 22.47 1.05
C ILE A 78 7.19 23.76 1.78
N PRO A 79 7.26 24.92 1.09
CA PRO A 79 7.52 26.20 1.73
C PRO A 79 6.42 26.53 2.76
N LYS A 80 6.81 27.09 3.92
CA LYS A 80 5.88 27.58 4.95
C LYS A 80 5.15 28.85 4.51
#